data_AF-A0A812BN53-F1
#
_entry.id   AF-A0A812BN53-F1
#
_cell.length_a   1.000
_cell.length_b   1.000
_cell.length_c   1.000
_cell.angle_alpha   90.00
_cell.angle_beta   90.00
_cell.angle_gamma   90.00
#
_symmetry.space_group_name_H-M   'P 1'
#
loop_
_entity.id
_entity.type
_entity.pdbx_description
1 polymer ?
#
loop_
_entity_poly.entity_id
_entity_poly.type
_entity_poly.pdbx_seq_one_letter_code
_entity_poly.pdbx_strand_id
1 'polypeptide(L)'
;MTQLRAELRDLKLSLCRRSPAPRTRNRSRTIAQVQDGETVWTNVVDTGAAISVIPPTNRSALKPTSFQLRAANGSTIETYGTKELTLNINLRRDFKWSFTVADVKTPLLGADFLAHYNLAVHMKTWRVLVFIWTAIRQHDIHQDHRDPFELQHN
;
A
#
# COMPACT_ATOMS: atom_id res chain seq x y z
N MET A 1 -15.13 -15.05 27.52
CA MET A 1 -13.71 -15.43 27.33
C MET A 1 -13.64 -16.36 26.12
N THR A 2 -12.72 -16.09 25.18
CA THR A 2 -12.35 -16.97 24.04
C THR A 2 -13.07 -16.75 22.68
N GLN A 3 -13.36 -15.50 22.30
CA GLN A 3 -13.29 -15.12 20.86
C GLN A 3 -11.98 -14.37 20.55
N LEU A 4 -10.95 -14.63 21.36
CA LEU A 4 -9.51 -14.49 21.05
C LEU A 4 -9.06 -15.31 19.81
N ARG A 5 -9.98 -15.97 19.08
CA ARG A 5 -9.72 -16.77 17.88
C ARG A 5 -10.01 -16.05 16.55
N ALA A 6 -10.61 -14.85 16.59
CA ALA A 6 -10.77 -14.02 15.39
C ALA A 6 -9.46 -13.30 14.98
N GLU A 7 -8.39 -13.51 15.76
CA GLU A 7 -7.12 -12.79 15.63
C GLU A 7 -6.13 -13.39 14.62
N LEU A 8 -6.45 -14.44 13.85
CA LEU A 8 -5.39 -15.24 13.19
C LEU A 8 -5.63 -15.80 11.77
N ARG A 9 -6.60 -15.38 10.94
CA ARG A 9 -6.83 -16.07 9.63
C ARG A 9 -6.62 -15.32 8.32
N ASP A 10 -6.59 -14.00 8.27
CA ASP A 10 -6.28 -13.29 7.01
C ASP A 10 -4.82 -12.79 6.97
N LEU A 11 -3.92 -13.65 7.46
CA LEU A 11 -2.54 -13.86 7.05
C LEU A 11 -2.13 -13.13 5.74
N LYS A 12 -1.02 -12.39 5.70
CA LYS A 12 0.33 -13.02 5.73
C LYS A 12 1.40 -12.03 6.23
N LEU A 13 1.97 -12.37 7.38
CA LEU A 13 3.39 -12.22 7.73
C LEU A 13 4.22 -11.15 7.00
N SER A 14 4.38 -9.99 7.63
CA SER A 14 5.73 -9.44 7.79
C SER A 14 5.86 -8.72 9.15
N LEU A 15 6.41 -9.45 10.11
CA LEU A 15 7.14 -8.97 11.30
C LEU A 15 7.08 -7.45 11.59
N CYS A 16 6.03 -6.98 12.27
CA CYS A 16 6.11 -5.69 12.98
C CYS A 16 6.69 -5.96 14.38
N ARG A 17 8.02 -6.03 14.49
CA ARG A 17 8.68 -6.00 15.80
C ARG A 17 8.80 -4.54 16.23
N ARG A 18 8.12 -4.14 17.32
CA ARG A 18 8.57 -2.98 18.10
C ARG A 18 9.93 -3.36 18.68
N SER A 19 11.01 -2.78 18.17
CA SER A 19 12.33 -2.87 18.82
C SER A 19 12.78 -1.46 19.19
N PRO A 20 13.00 -1.16 20.49
CA PRO A 20 13.87 -0.06 20.86
C PRO A 20 15.29 -0.44 20.40
N ALA A 21 16.03 0.50 19.81
CA ALA A 21 17.40 0.27 19.38
C ALA A 21 18.26 -0.24 20.56
N PRO A 22 19.21 -1.18 20.32
CA PRO A 22 20.50 -0.76 19.82
C PRO A 22 21.05 -1.60 18.66
N ARG A 23 22.03 -0.99 17.99
CA ARG A 23 22.78 -1.47 16.82
C ARG A 23 23.29 -2.89 17.02
N THR A 24 22.57 -3.87 16.50
CA THR A 24 23.13 -5.17 16.16
C THR A 24 22.77 -5.47 14.71
N ARG A 25 23.78 -5.89 13.95
CA ARG A 25 23.80 -6.01 12.49
C ARG A 25 23.01 -7.25 12.07
N ASN A 26 21.70 -7.25 12.30
CA ASN A 26 20.81 -8.25 11.77
C ASN A 26 20.43 -7.83 10.34
N ARG A 27 20.74 -8.67 9.34
CA ARG A 27 20.43 -8.40 7.92
C ARG A 27 18.92 -8.59 7.65
N SER A 28 18.06 -7.95 8.44
CA SER A 28 16.64 -7.84 8.14
C SER A 28 16.51 -7.10 6.81
N ARG A 29 16.02 -7.79 5.78
CA ARG A 29 15.73 -7.20 4.47
C ARG A 29 14.46 -6.35 4.61
N THR A 30 14.62 -5.13 5.09
CA THR A 30 13.52 -4.16 5.10
C THR A 30 13.27 -3.70 3.67
N ILE A 31 12.02 -3.75 3.23
CA ILE A 31 11.63 -3.44 1.85
C ILE A 31 11.18 -1.99 1.75
N ALA A 32 10.33 -1.60 2.69
CA ALA A 32 9.75 -0.29 2.79
C ALA A 32 9.67 0.12 4.26
N GLN A 33 9.93 1.40 4.52
CA GLN A 33 9.74 2.04 5.81
C GLN A 33 8.87 3.27 5.67
N VAL A 34 7.89 3.39 6.55
CA VAL A 34 7.08 4.59 6.75
C VAL A 34 7.41 5.11 8.12
N GLN A 35 7.70 6.41 8.23
CA GLN A 35 7.99 7.05 9.51
C GLN A 35 6.98 8.17 9.77
N ASP A 36 6.43 8.18 10.98
CA ASP A 36 5.58 9.25 11.52
C ASP A 36 6.05 9.61 12.93
N GLY A 37 6.79 10.72 13.05
CA GLY A 37 7.46 11.10 14.28
C GLY A 37 8.44 10.02 14.75
N GLU A 38 8.25 9.53 15.97
CA GLU A 38 9.03 8.42 16.55
C GLU A 38 8.57 7.03 16.08
N THR A 39 7.42 6.95 15.40
CA THR A 39 6.86 5.66 14.95
C THR A 39 7.46 5.30 13.60
N VAL A 40 8.05 4.11 13.50
CA VAL A 40 8.56 3.54 12.25
C VAL A 40 7.88 2.20 11.99
N TRP A 41 7.28 2.07 10.82
CA TRP A 41 6.73 0.80 10.33
C TRP A 41 7.61 0.24 9.22
N THR A 42 7.77 -1.09 9.19
CA THR A 42 8.60 -1.78 8.21
C THR A 42 7.81 -2.83 7.45
N ASN A 43 8.14 -3.04 6.18
CA ASN A 43 7.54 -4.06 5.31
C ASN A 43 6.03 -3.87 5.10
N VAL A 44 5.62 -2.63 4.86
CA VAL A 44 4.21 -2.23 4.77
C VAL A 44 3.56 -2.51 3.40
N VAL A 45 4.28 -3.13 2.47
CA VAL A 45 3.82 -3.28 1.07
C VAL A 45 2.73 -4.34 0.97
N ASP A 46 1.54 -3.93 0.51
CA ASP A 46 0.40 -4.81 0.30
C ASP A 46 -0.20 -4.61 -1.10
N THR A 47 0.07 -5.55 -2.01
CA THR A 47 -0.46 -5.52 -3.38
C THR A 47 -1.95 -5.81 -3.46
N GLY A 48 -2.56 -6.30 -2.38
CA GLY A 48 -4.00 -6.52 -2.28
C GLY A 48 -4.79 -5.27 -1.85
N ALA A 49 -4.10 -4.25 -1.33
CA ALA A 49 -4.70 -2.97 -0.96
C ALA A 49 -4.74 -2.03 -2.18
N ALA A 50 -5.92 -1.51 -2.52
CA ALA A 50 -6.07 -0.55 -3.60
C ALA A 50 -5.46 0.82 -3.23
N ILE A 51 -5.55 1.20 -1.96
CA ILE A 51 -5.09 2.49 -1.46
C ILE A 51 -4.11 2.34 -0.29
N SER A 52 -3.26 3.35 -0.12
CA SER A 52 -2.29 3.39 0.96
C SER A 52 -2.88 4.03 2.22
N VAL A 53 -2.77 3.31 3.34
CA VAL A 53 -3.39 3.69 4.61
C VAL A 53 -2.39 3.68 5.76
N ILE A 54 -2.63 4.54 6.75
CA ILE A 54 -1.92 4.53 8.04
C ILE A 54 -2.92 4.50 9.20
N PRO A 55 -2.54 3.91 10.35
CA PRO A 55 -3.34 3.99 11.56
C PRO A 55 -3.39 5.43 12.10
N PRO A 56 -4.49 5.84 12.76
CA PRO A 56 -4.53 7.12 13.46
C PRO A 56 -3.57 7.10 14.66
N THR A 57 -2.90 8.23 14.90
CA THR A 57 -2.04 8.41 16.10
C THR A 57 -2.86 8.37 17.39
N ASN A 58 -4.04 9.03 17.39
CA ASN A 58 -4.99 9.00 18.49
C ASN A 58 -6.43 8.95 17.95
N ARG A 59 -7.06 7.77 18.03
CA ARG A 59 -8.40 7.55 17.49
C ARG A 59 -9.48 8.40 18.19
N SER A 60 -9.38 8.59 19.52
CA SER A 60 -10.44 9.27 20.28
C SER A 60 -10.52 10.76 20.02
N ALA A 61 -9.48 11.35 19.42
CA ALA A 61 -9.44 12.76 19.06
C ALA A 61 -9.93 13.04 17.63
N LEU A 62 -10.19 12.00 16.82
CA LEU A 62 -10.51 12.15 15.40
C LEU A 62 -12.00 11.95 15.12
N LYS A 63 -12.52 12.74 14.18
CA LYS A 63 -13.88 12.58 13.65
C LYS A 63 -13.82 11.79 12.35
N PRO A 64 -14.66 10.74 12.19
CA PRO A 64 -14.77 10.04 10.91
C PRO A 64 -15.16 11.00 9.77
N THR A 65 -14.61 10.77 8.59
CA THR A 65 -15.03 11.46 7.37
C THR A 65 -16.17 10.71 6.68
N SER A 66 -16.78 11.33 5.66
CA SER A 66 -17.78 10.67 4.81
C SER A 66 -17.17 9.59 3.90
N PHE A 67 -15.85 9.61 3.71
CA PHE A 67 -15.15 8.60 2.93
C PHE A 67 -14.88 7.36 3.79
N GLN A 68 -15.25 6.19 3.28
CA GLN A 68 -15.09 4.92 3.97
C GLN A 68 -14.42 3.91 3.05
N LEU A 69 -13.65 3.01 3.64
CA LEU A 69 -13.00 1.93 2.91
C LEU A 69 -13.71 0.62 3.20
N ARG A 70 -13.50 -0.36 2.31
CA ARG A 70 -14.04 -1.70 2.46
C ARG A 70 -12.91 -2.72 2.50
N ALA A 71 -12.87 -3.51 3.57
CA ALA A 71 -11.95 -4.63 3.70
C ALA A 71 -12.36 -5.80 2.80
N ALA A 72 -11.43 -6.72 2.56
CA ALA A 72 -11.68 -7.95 1.79
C ALA A 72 -12.78 -8.84 2.41
N ASN A 73 -12.93 -8.80 3.74
CA ASN A 73 -14.00 -9.49 4.46
C ASN A 73 -15.36 -8.76 4.40
N GLY A 74 -15.44 -7.65 3.66
CA GLY A 74 -16.66 -6.87 3.46
C GLY A 74 -16.98 -5.85 4.56
N SER A 75 -16.19 -5.78 5.65
CA SER A 75 -16.40 -4.81 6.71
C SER A 75 -16.00 -3.40 6.28
N THR A 76 -16.73 -2.41 6.79
CA THR A 76 -16.39 -0.99 6.64
C THR A 76 -15.22 -0.62 7.54
N ILE A 77 -14.29 0.16 6.99
CA ILE A 77 -13.19 0.79 7.73
C ILE A 77 -13.41 2.31 7.66
N GLU A 78 -13.51 2.94 8.83
CA GLU A 78 -13.62 4.39 8.94
C GLU A 78 -12.33 5.09 8.50
N THR A 79 -12.45 6.30 7.96
CA THR A 79 -11.29 7.14 7.64
C THR A 79 -11.38 8.48 8.34
N TYR A 80 -10.24 9.11 8.56
CA TYR A 80 -10.07 10.30 9.40
C TYR A 80 -9.33 11.43 8.68
N GLY A 81 -9.30 11.39 7.33
CA GLY A 81 -8.60 12.35 6.49
C GLY A 81 -7.29 11.79 5.91
N THR A 82 -6.38 12.68 5.55
CA THR A 82 -5.11 12.31 4.90
C THR A 82 -3.90 12.89 5.63
N LYS A 83 -2.75 12.23 5.51
CA LYS A 83 -1.48 12.67 6.08
C LYS A 83 -0.34 12.42 5.10
N GLU A 84 0.43 13.46 4.78
CA GLU A 84 1.64 13.32 3.97
C GLU A 84 2.78 12.76 4.83
N LEU A 85 3.40 11.67 4.37
CA LEU A 85 4.58 11.08 5.00
C LEU A 85 5.66 10.78 3.95
N THR A 86 6.90 10.75 4.40
CA THR A 86 8.05 10.35 3.57
C THR A 86 8.37 8.88 3.81
N LEU A 87 8.42 8.10 2.73
CA LEU A 87 8.83 6.71 2.73
C LEU A 87 10.28 6.55 2.29
N ASN A 88 10.98 5.66 2.99
CA ASN A 88 12.23 5.09 2.52
C ASN A 88 12.01 3.63 2.09
N ILE A 89 12.10 3.37 0.78
CA ILE A 89 11.96 2.03 0.21
C ILE A 89 13.29 1.48 -0.35
N ASN A 90 14.41 1.97 0.18
CA ASN A 90 15.77 1.60 -0.23
C ASN A 90 16.11 1.87 -1.71
N LEU A 91 15.40 2.79 -2.34
CA LEU A 91 15.60 3.18 -3.74
C LEU A 91 16.34 4.52 -3.88
N ARG A 92 17.44 4.73 -3.14
CA ARG A 92 18.34 5.93 -3.20
C ARG A 92 17.66 7.31 -3.27
N ARG A 93 16.37 7.40 -3.00
CA ARG A 93 15.53 8.60 -3.02
C ARG A 93 14.38 8.39 -2.07
N ASP A 94 13.86 9.49 -1.57
CA ASP A 94 12.69 9.53 -0.71
C ASP A 94 11.41 9.67 -1.53
N PHE A 95 10.32 9.11 -1.03
CA PHE A 95 9.01 9.13 -1.68
C PHE A 95 7.99 9.79 -0.75
N LYS A 96 7.37 10.88 -1.19
CA LYS A 96 6.35 11.58 -0.40
C LYS A 96 4.96 11.11 -0.79
N TRP A 97 4.19 10.59 0.15
CA TRP A 97 2.87 10.06 -0.16
C TRP A 97 1.81 10.60 0.79
N SER A 98 0.66 10.96 0.24
CA SER A 98 -0.53 11.32 1.01
C SER A 98 -1.30 10.06 1.38
N PHE A 99 -1.10 9.58 2.60
CA PHE A 99 -1.79 8.40 3.12
C PHE A 99 -3.19 8.76 3.59
N THR A 100 -4.12 7.83 3.40
CA THR A 100 -5.42 7.90 4.10
C THR A 100 -5.24 7.43 5.54
N VAL A 101 -5.65 8.26 6.50
CA VAL A 101 -5.70 7.84 7.91
C VAL A 101 -6.97 7.00 8.07
N ALA A 102 -6.81 5.72 8.38
CA ALA A 102 -7.93 4.77 8.41
C ALA A 102 -7.90 3.92 9.68
N ASP A 103 -9.05 3.36 10.05
CA ASP A 103 -9.15 2.49 11.22
C ASP A 103 -8.52 1.10 11.00
N VAL A 104 -7.19 1.08 10.89
CA VAL A 104 -6.37 -0.12 10.70
C VAL A 104 -5.36 -0.24 11.83
N LYS A 105 -4.87 -1.46 12.11
CA LYS A 105 -3.83 -1.70 13.13
C LYS A 105 -2.42 -1.45 12.62
N THR A 106 -2.20 -1.71 11.33
CA THR A 106 -0.90 -1.60 10.66
C THR A 106 -1.07 -0.81 9.38
N PRO A 107 -0.10 0.06 9.02
CA PRO A 107 -0.15 0.74 7.75
C PRO A 107 0.04 -0.24 6.59
N LEU A 108 -0.55 0.12 5.45
CA LEU A 108 -0.46 -0.63 4.20
C LEU A 108 -0.09 0.34 3.08
N LEU A 109 0.84 -0.06 2.23
CA LEU A 109 1.22 0.63 1.02
C LEU A 109 0.55 -0.08 -0.14
N GLY A 110 -0.46 0.58 -0.71
CA GLY A 110 -1.33 0.01 -1.71
C GLY A 110 -0.85 0.20 -3.15
N ALA A 111 -1.68 -0.25 -4.08
CA ALA A 111 -1.46 -0.13 -5.50
C ALA A 111 -1.41 1.32 -5.99
N ASP A 112 -2.12 2.24 -5.34
CA ASP A 112 -2.11 3.69 -5.61
C ASP A 112 -0.69 4.28 -5.60
N PHE A 113 0.08 4.01 -4.54
CA PHE A 113 1.45 4.46 -4.40
C PHE A 113 2.36 3.80 -5.43
N LEU A 114 2.22 2.49 -5.60
CA LEU A 114 3.06 1.72 -6.54
C LEU A 114 2.84 2.21 -7.97
N ALA A 115 1.59 2.43 -8.38
CA ALA A 115 1.24 2.96 -9.68
C ALA A 115 1.75 4.38 -9.88
N HIS A 116 1.57 5.27 -8.90
CA HIS A 116 2.02 6.66 -8.99
C HIS A 116 3.53 6.78 -9.25
N TYR A 117 4.32 5.93 -8.60
CA TYR A 117 5.77 5.95 -8.72
C TYR A 117 6.34 4.97 -9.75
N ASN A 118 5.48 4.32 -10.55
CA ASN A 118 5.86 3.28 -11.51
C ASN A 118 6.73 2.18 -10.88
N LEU A 119 6.27 1.65 -9.75
CA LEU A 119 6.98 0.64 -8.96
C LEU A 119 6.35 -0.73 -9.16
N ALA A 120 7.20 -1.76 -9.28
CA ALA A 120 6.83 -3.17 -9.20
C ALA A 120 7.29 -3.77 -7.88
N VAL A 121 6.55 -4.77 -7.40
CA VAL A 121 7.04 -5.66 -6.34
C VAL A 121 7.54 -6.95 -6.97
N HIS A 122 8.83 -7.23 -6.86
CA HIS A 122 9.37 -8.53 -7.25
C HIS A 122 9.13 -9.54 -6.12
N MET A 123 8.04 -10.29 -6.22
CA MET A 123 7.53 -11.18 -5.17
C MET A 123 8.52 -12.26 -4.72
N LYS A 124 9.40 -12.75 -5.62
CA LYS A 124 10.40 -13.76 -5.29
C LYS A 124 11.49 -13.24 -4.35
N THR A 125 11.95 -12.01 -4.60
CA THR A 125 13.01 -11.41 -3.78
C THR A 125 12.49 -10.46 -2.73
N TRP A 126 11.19 -10.17 -2.75
CA TRP A 126 10.57 -9.14 -1.92
C TRP A 126 11.34 -7.82 -2.03
N ARG A 127 11.48 -7.33 -3.26
CA ARG A 127 12.17 -6.07 -3.57
C ARG A 127 11.26 -5.19 -4.40
N VAL A 128 11.35 -3.88 -4.20
CA VAL A 128 10.72 -2.91 -5.08
C VAL A 128 11.64 -2.68 -6.28
N LEU A 129 11.07 -2.74 -7.48
CA LEU A 129 11.72 -2.41 -8.74
C LEU A 129 11.10 -1.12 -9.28
N VAL A 130 11.92 -0.26 -9.88
CA VAL A 130 11.43 0.91 -10.59
C VAL A 130 11.27 0.53 -12.06
N PHE A 131 10.09 0.77 -12.62
CA PHE A 131 9.91 0.75 -14.06
C PHE A 131 10.28 2.14 -14.60
N ILE A 132 11.41 2.21 -15.30
CA ILE A 132 11.77 3.40 -16.06
C ILE A 132 11.08 3.27 -17.42
N TRP A 133 9.97 3.97 -17.59
CA TRP A 133 9.27 4.07 -18.89
C TRP A 133 9.97 5.12 -19.74
N THR A 134 11.15 4.82 -20.30
CA THR A 134 11.82 5.75 -21.25
C THR A 134 12.10 5.17 -22.63
N ALA A 135 11.55 4.02 -23.02
CA ALA A 135 11.80 3.52 -24.38
C ALA A 135 10.68 2.68 -25.03
N ILE A 136 9.41 2.90 -24.68
CA ILE A 136 8.30 2.41 -25.51
C ILE A 136 7.34 3.57 -25.72
N ARG A 137 7.74 4.52 -26.58
CA ARG A 137 6.74 5.37 -27.22
C ARG A 137 5.83 4.45 -28.03
N GLN A 138 4.53 4.63 -27.86
CA GLN A 138 3.53 4.23 -28.85
C GLN A 138 3.99 4.81 -30.20
N HIS A 139 4.59 3.97 -31.04
CA HIS A 139 4.48 4.14 -32.47
C HIS A 139 3.62 2.97 -32.95
N ASP A 140 2.42 3.34 -33.41
CA ASP A 140 1.49 2.56 -34.21
C ASP A 140 0.78 1.38 -33.54
N ILE A 141 -0.16 1.70 -32.63
CA ILE A 141 -1.48 1.04 -32.68
C ILE A 141 -2.42 2.04 -33.32
N HIS A 142 -2.29 2.18 -34.63
CA HIS A 142 -3.30 2.83 -35.45
C HIS A 142 -4.60 2.01 -35.33
N GLN A 143 -5.69 2.72 -35.11
CA GLN A 143 -7.09 2.31 -35.08
C GLN A 143 -7.41 1.01 -35.86
N ASP A 144 -7.95 0.00 -35.17
CA ASP A 144 -8.99 -0.85 -35.78
C ASP A 144 -10.09 -1.04 -34.73
N HIS A 145 -10.93 -0.02 -34.60
CA HIS A 145 -12.22 -0.14 -33.95
C HIS A 145 -13.20 -0.66 -35.03
N ARG A 146 -13.10 -1.95 -35.35
CA ARG A 146 -14.21 -2.66 -36.01
C ARG A 146 -15.08 -3.31 -34.94
N ASP A 147 -16.30 -2.81 -34.86
CA ASP A 147 -17.36 -3.30 -33.98
C ASP A 147 -17.84 -4.68 -34.48
N PRO A 148 -17.88 -5.74 -33.67
CA PRO A 148 -18.24 -7.08 -34.15
C PRO A 148 -19.75 -7.29 -34.39
N PHE A 149 -20.60 -6.28 -34.23
CA PHE A 149 -22.06 -6.44 -34.20
C PHE A 149 -22.84 -5.86 -35.39
N GLU A 150 -22.18 -5.34 -36.41
CA GLU A 150 -22.86 -4.97 -37.65
C GLU A 150 -22.79 -6.15 -38.63
N LEU A 151 -23.82 -7.00 -38.67
CA LEU A 151 -24.25 -7.83 -39.81
C LEU A 151 -25.35 -8.83 -39.39
N GLN A 152 -26.57 -8.36 -39.09
CA GLN A 152 -27.80 -9.13 -39.29
C GLN A 152 -29.00 -8.19 -39.43
N HIS A 153 -29.14 -7.53 -40.58
CA HIS A 153 -30.42 -7.06 -41.12
C HIS A 153 -30.25 -6.80 -42.62
N ASN A 154 -30.43 -7.85 -43.43
CA ASN A 154 -31.15 -7.79 -44.69
C ASN A 154 -31.54 -9.21 -45.13
#